data_AF-A0A655YRK4-F1
#
_entry.id   AF-A0A655YRK4-F1
#
_cell.length_a   1.000
_cell.length_b   1.000
_cell.length_c   1.000
_cell.angle_alpha   90.00
_cell.angle_beta   90.00
_cell.angle_gamma   90.00
#
_symmetry.space_group_name_H-M   'P 1'
#
loop_
_entity.id
_entity.type
_entity.pdbx_description
1 polymer ?
#
loop_
_entity_poly.entity_id
_entity_poly.type
_entity_poly.pdbx_seq_one_letter_code
_entity_poly.pdbx_strand_id
1 'polypeptide(L)'
;MIAAAKADGHVDEQEMARIQQAIEELGADNQVQQLVEQELRKPLDPSEIARFAQNPAQASELYLASLLIADEQNFMEKAYLNELAKQLGLDDQLVAQLNLQVTGQ
;
A
#
# COMPACT_ATOMS: atom_id res chain seq x y z
N MET A 1 -5.68 5.62 -15.13
CA MET A 1 -5.13 6.87 -14.54
C MET A 1 -5.28 6.90 -13.02
N ILE A 2 -6.40 6.45 -12.43
CA ILE A 2 -6.60 6.32 -10.97
C ILE A 2 -5.61 5.32 -10.29
N ALA A 3 -5.15 4.31 -11.02
CA ALA A 3 -4.22 3.30 -10.49
C ALA A 3 -2.78 3.81 -10.28
N ALA A 4 -2.37 4.90 -10.96
CA ALA A 4 -1.02 5.45 -10.81
C ALA A 4 -0.90 6.36 -9.58
N ALA A 5 -1.97 7.08 -9.24
CA ALA A 5 -2.05 7.93 -8.04
C ALA A 5 -2.14 7.12 -6.73
N LYS A 6 -2.78 5.95 -6.77
CA LYS A 6 -2.96 5.10 -5.59
C LYS A 6 -1.68 4.39 -5.14
N ALA A 7 -0.63 4.41 -5.97
CA ALA A 7 0.63 3.73 -5.72
C ALA A 7 1.72 4.63 -5.10
N ASP A 8 1.53 5.96 -5.06
CA ASP A 8 2.57 6.94 -4.66
C ASP A 8 2.54 7.32 -3.16
N GLY A 9 1.60 6.77 -2.39
CA GLY A 9 1.51 6.99 -0.94
C GLY A 9 1.19 8.42 -0.50
N HIS A 10 1.15 9.40 -1.41
CA HIS A 10 0.69 10.76 -1.19
C HIS A 10 -0.53 11.02 -2.05
N VAL A 11 -1.72 10.86 -1.46
CA VAL A 11 -2.84 11.68 -1.92
C VAL A 11 -2.49 13.11 -1.48
N ASP A 12 -1.82 13.84 -2.36
CA ASP A 12 -1.43 15.23 -2.11
C ASP A 12 -2.70 16.06 -1.82
N GLU A 13 -2.61 17.15 -1.05
CA GLU A 13 -3.79 17.94 -0.67
C GLU A 13 -4.57 18.43 -1.90
N GLN A 14 -3.88 18.63 -3.03
CA GLN A 14 -4.50 18.97 -4.31
C GLN A 14 -5.29 17.82 -4.95
N GLU A 15 -4.84 16.59 -4.76
CA GLU A 15 -5.50 15.40 -5.28
C GLU A 15 -6.75 15.08 -4.43
N MET A 16 -6.61 15.25 -3.11
CA MET A 16 -7.72 15.21 -2.16
C MET A 16 -8.78 16.27 -2.49
N ALA A 17 -8.37 17.51 -2.78
CA ALA A 17 -9.27 18.61 -3.14
C ALA A 17 -10.02 18.33 -4.46
N ARG A 18 -9.35 17.74 -5.46
CA ARG A 18 -10.01 17.36 -6.72
C ARG A 18 -11.02 16.23 -6.54
N ILE A 19 -10.69 15.24 -5.71
CA ILE A 19 -11.63 14.18 -5.35
C ILE A 19 -12.83 14.76 -4.58
N GLN A 20 -12.59 15.68 -3.64
CA GLN A 20 -13.65 16.37 -2.89
C GLN A 20 -14.60 17.12 -3.83
N GLN A 21 -14.05 17.92 -4.76
CA GLN A 21 -14.85 18.66 -5.74
C GLN A 21 -15.68 17.72 -6.63
N ALA A 22 -15.10 16.62 -7.11
CA ALA A 22 -15.82 15.63 -7.91
C ALA A 22 -16.97 14.97 -7.12
N ILE A 23 -16.80 14.76 -5.82
CA ILE A 23 -17.84 14.17 -4.95
C ILE A 23 -18.95 15.19 -4.63
N GLU A 24 -18.60 16.47 -4.45
CA GLU A 24 -19.58 17.56 -4.32
C GLU A 24 -20.42 17.75 -5.59
N GLU A 25 -19.80 17.69 -6.77
CA GLU A 25 -20.49 17.78 -8.06
C GLU A 25 -21.46 16.60 -8.32
N LEU A 26 -21.18 15.43 -7.73
CA LEU A 26 -22.06 14.26 -7.77
C LEU A 26 -23.23 14.33 -6.76
N GLY A 27 -23.28 15.37 -5.91
CA GLY A 27 -24.32 15.54 -4.90
C GLY A 27 -24.27 14.50 -3.78
N ALA A 28 -23.10 13.90 -3.54
CA ALA A 28 -22.96 12.87 -2.52
C ALA A 28 -23.01 13.49 -1.11
N ASP A 29 -23.78 12.85 -0.23
CA ASP A 29 -23.98 13.29 1.14
C ASP A 29 -22.65 13.37 1.91
N ASN A 30 -22.59 14.25 2.92
CA ASN A 30 -21.39 14.46 3.75
C ASN A 30 -20.84 13.16 4.36
N GLN A 31 -21.71 12.19 4.63
CA GLN A 31 -21.30 10.86 5.12
C GLN A 31 -20.50 10.06 4.09
N VAL A 32 -20.79 10.21 2.79
CA VAL A 32 -20.06 9.52 1.72
C VAL A 32 -18.68 10.15 1.52
N GLN A 33 -18.59 11.48 1.61
CA GLN A 33 -17.31 12.20 1.58
C GLN A 33 -16.37 11.74 2.71
N GLN A 34 -16.88 11.69 3.94
CA GLN A 34 -16.09 11.23 5.09
C GLN A 34 -15.67 9.77 4.98
N LEU A 35 -16.51 8.91 4.40
CA LEU A 35 -16.18 7.50 4.20
C LEU A 35 -15.11 7.34 3.12
N VAL A 36 -15.18 8.11 2.04
CA VAL A 36 -14.15 8.13 0.99
C VAL A 36 -12.84 8.71 1.52
N GLU A 37 -12.84 9.81 2.26
CA GLU A 37 -11.64 10.35 2.92
C GLU A 37 -11.05 9.34 3.90
N GLN A 38 -11.86 8.62 4.67
CA GLN A 38 -11.38 7.59 5.60
C GLN A 38 -10.77 6.40 4.85
N GLU A 39 -11.37 5.94 3.76
CA GLU A 39 -10.83 4.85 2.94
C GLU A 39 -9.59 5.27 2.14
N LEU A 40 -9.48 6.54 1.73
CA LEU A 40 -8.31 7.09 1.05
C LEU A 40 -7.16 7.38 2.02
N ARG A 41 -7.46 7.77 3.25
CA ARG A 41 -6.47 7.98 4.32
C ARG A 41 -6.09 6.70 5.05
N LYS A 42 -6.78 5.58 4.80
CA LYS A 42 -6.39 4.29 5.37
C LYS A 42 -5.02 3.92 4.79
N PRO A 43 -3.97 3.89 5.62
CA PRO A 43 -2.72 3.30 5.18
C PRO A 43 -3.00 1.85 4.76
N LEU A 44 -2.33 1.38 3.71
CA LEU A 44 -2.38 -0.03 3.35
C LEU A 44 -2.06 -0.85 4.61
N ASP A 45 -3.03 -1.64 5.11
CA ASP A 45 -2.84 -2.45 6.31
C ASP A 45 -2.05 -3.71 5.91
N PRO A 46 -0.78 -3.85 6.34
CA PRO A 46 0.04 -5.02 6.02
C PRO A 46 -0.60 -6.32 6.50
N SER A 47 -1.38 -6.26 7.57
CA SER A 47 -2.06 -7.41 8.18
C SER A 47 -3.15 -7.93 7.25
N GLU A 48 -3.90 -7.04 6.58
CA GLU A 48 -4.94 -7.45 5.63
C GLU A 48 -4.34 -8.10 4.38
N ILE A 49 -3.19 -7.60 3.91
CA ILE A 49 -2.45 -8.23 2.80
C ILE A 49 -1.91 -9.61 3.22
N ALA A 50 -1.36 -9.72 4.42
CA ALA A 50 -0.79 -10.97 4.91
C ALA A 50 -1.84 -12.10 5.01
N ARG A 51 -3.12 -11.77 5.24
CA ARG A 51 -4.22 -12.75 5.29
C ARG A 51 -4.46 -13.48 3.98
N PHE A 52 -4.01 -12.94 2.85
CA PHE A 52 -4.12 -13.62 1.56
C PHE A 52 -3.06 -14.72 1.38
N ALA A 53 -1.97 -14.71 2.17
CA ALA A 53 -0.98 -15.77 2.15
C ALA A 53 -1.52 -17.02 2.86
N GLN A 54 -1.82 -18.08 2.11
CA GLN A 54 -2.26 -19.35 2.68
C GLN A 54 -1.08 -20.32 2.90
N ASN A 55 0.09 -20.01 2.34
CA ASN A 55 1.30 -20.81 2.47
C ASN A 55 2.57 -19.93 2.38
N PRO A 56 3.74 -20.45 2.76
CA PRO A 56 5.00 -19.69 2.76
C PRO A 56 5.44 -19.19 1.38
N ALA A 57 5.10 -19.92 0.30
CA ALA A 57 5.43 -19.49 -1.06
C ALA A 57 4.63 -18.23 -1.43
N GLN A 58 3.32 -18.24 -1.18
CA GLN A 58 2.44 -17.08 -1.38
C GLN A 58 2.83 -15.89 -0.51
N ALA A 59 3.30 -16.14 0.73
CA ALA A 59 3.82 -15.08 1.57
C ALA A 59 5.03 -14.38 0.91
N SER A 60 5.96 -15.17 0.38
CA SER A 60 7.13 -14.65 -0.32
C SER A 60 6.75 -13.89 -1.60
N GLU A 61 5.75 -14.40 -2.35
CA GLU A 61 5.22 -13.75 -3.56
C GLU A 61 4.53 -12.42 -3.25
N LEU A 62 3.71 -12.35 -2.19
CA LEU A 62 3.03 -11.12 -1.78
C LEU A 62 4.01 -10.05 -1.30
N TYR A 63 5.06 -10.46 -0.58
CA TYR A 63 6.14 -9.57 -0.18
C TYR A 63 6.88 -9.03 -1.41
N LEU A 64 7.29 -9.89 -2.34
CA LEU A 64 7.93 -9.49 -3.60
C LEU A 64 7.08 -8.54 -4.43
N ALA A 65 5.79 -8.83 -4.58
CA ALA A 65 4.86 -7.98 -5.33
C ALA A 65 4.75 -6.59 -4.69
N SER A 66 4.70 -6.53 -3.35
CA SER A 66 4.66 -5.27 -2.61
C SER A 66 5.98 -4.49 -2.75
N LEU A 67 7.11 -5.19 -2.67
CA LEU A 67 8.45 -4.63 -2.81
C LEU A 67 8.70 -4.03 -4.21
N LEU A 68 8.16 -4.64 -5.27
CA LEU A 68 8.28 -4.13 -6.65
C LEU A 68 7.52 -2.82 -6.89
N ILE A 69 6.50 -2.55 -6.10
CA ILE A 69 5.63 -1.37 -6.26
C ILE A 69 6.04 -0.27 -5.29
N ALA A 70 6.55 -0.63 -4.12
CA ALA A 70 7.00 0.31 -3.10
C ALA A 70 8.29 1.06 -3.52
N ASP A 71 8.33 2.35 -3.25
CA ASP A 71 9.51 3.19 -3.31
C ASP A 71 10.34 3.03 -2.03
N GLU A 72 11.52 2.42 -2.16
CA GLU A 72 12.47 2.26 -1.06
C GLU A 72 12.99 3.60 -0.50
N GLN A 73 12.83 4.72 -1.20
CA GLN A 73 13.19 6.04 -0.67
C GLN A 73 12.12 6.60 0.27
N ASN A 74 10.89 6.09 0.21
CA ASN A 74 9.80 6.52 1.07
C ASN A 74 9.86 5.82 2.44
N PHE A 75 9.99 6.62 3.51
CA PHE A 75 10.06 6.12 4.88
C PHE A 75 8.81 5.33 5.29
N MET A 76 7.63 5.78 4.87
CA MET A 76 6.36 5.14 5.21
C MET A 76 6.22 3.78 4.54
N GLU A 77 6.66 3.66 3.29
CA GLU A 77 6.58 2.40 2.54
C GLU A 77 7.61 1.39 3.02
N LYS A 78 8.80 1.85 3.44
CA LYS A 78 9.75 1.03 4.19
C LYS A 78 9.15 0.49 5.49
N ALA A 79 8.45 1.32 6.26
CA ALA A 79 7.79 0.87 7.48
C ALA A 79 6.68 -0.16 7.17
N TYR A 80 5.91 0.07 6.11
CA TYR A 80 4.90 -0.86 5.60
C TYR A 80 5.51 -2.21 5.22
N LEU A 81 6.57 -2.24 4.41
CA LEU A 81 7.23 -3.49 3.99
C LEU A 81 7.82 -4.26 5.19
N ASN A 82 8.41 -3.56 6.16
CA ASN A 82 8.92 -4.19 7.37
C ASN A 82 7.80 -4.84 8.19
N GLU A 83 6.65 -4.18 8.30
CA GLU A 83 5.50 -4.75 9.00
C GLU A 83 4.86 -5.89 8.21
N LEU A 84 4.76 -5.78 6.89
CA LEU A 84 4.28 -6.84 6.01
C LEU A 84 5.12 -8.12 6.16
N ALA A 85 6.46 -8.00 6.17
CA ALA A 85 7.34 -9.14 6.37
C ALA A 85 7.07 -9.88 7.69
N LYS A 86 6.84 -9.14 8.79
CA LYS A 86 6.49 -9.72 10.09
C LYS A 86 5.14 -10.42 10.07
N GLN A 87 4.12 -9.80 9.49
CA GLN A 87 2.76 -10.36 9.41
C GLN A 87 2.72 -11.62 8.54
N LEU A 88 3.55 -11.67 7.50
CA LEU A 88 3.75 -12.84 6.65
C LEU A 88 4.61 -13.94 7.28
N GLY A 89 5.23 -13.66 8.44
CA GLY A 89 6.12 -14.61 9.13
C GLY A 89 7.39 -14.92 8.35
N LEU A 90 7.92 -13.95 7.59
CA LEU A 90 9.16 -14.10 6.83
C LEU A 90 10.36 -13.83 7.74
N ASP A 91 11.34 -14.74 7.72
CA ASP A 91 12.60 -14.52 8.44
C ASP A 91 13.46 -13.46 7.75
N ASP A 92 14.26 -12.73 8.53
CA ASP A 92 15.12 -11.63 8.06
C ASP A 92 16.06 -12.06 6.92
N GLN A 93 16.56 -13.30 6.96
CA GLN A 93 17.42 -13.83 5.90
C GLN A 93 16.68 -14.01 4.57
N LEU A 94 15.41 -14.40 4.60
CA LEU A 94 14.59 -14.55 3.41
C LEU A 94 14.22 -13.17 2.86
N VAL A 95 13.80 -12.24 3.73
CA VAL A 95 13.51 -10.85 3.35
C VAL A 95 14.71 -10.20 2.66
N ALA A 96 15.92 -10.34 3.21
CA ALA A 96 17.12 -9.81 2.60
C ALA A 96 17.42 -10.43 1.21
N GLN A 97 17.17 -11.72 1.03
CA GLN A 97 17.31 -12.38 -0.28
C GLN A 97 16.30 -11.84 -1.31
N LEU A 98 15.04 -11.66 -0.91
CA LEU A 98 13.99 -11.12 -1.77
C LEU A 98 14.29 -9.67 -2.18
N ASN A 99 14.82 -8.85 -1.25
CA ASN A 99 15.27 -7.49 -1.55
C ASN A 99 16.39 -7.47 -2.59
N LEU A 100 17.43 -8.29 -2.39
CA LEU A 100 18.54 -8.40 -3.36
C LEU A 100 18.08 -8.87 -4.74
N GLN A 101 17.06 -9.71 -4.82
CA GLN A 101 16.51 -10.20 -6.08
C GLN A 101 15.81 -9.11 -6.90
N VAL A 102 15.24 -8.09 -6.23
CA VAL A 102 14.60 -6.94 -6.90
C VAL A 102 15.63 -5.85 -7.24
N THR A 103 16.51 -5.49 -6.30
CA THR A 103 17.53 -4.45 -6.52
C THR A 103 18.65 -4.90 -7.47
N GLY A 104 18.82 -6.21 -7.66
CA GLY A 104 19.84 -6.79 -8.54
C GLY A 104 19.46 -6.87 -10.03
N GLN A 105 18.28 -6.37 -10.43
CA GLN A 105 17.82 -6.30 -11.82
C GLN A 105 17.97 -4.92 -12.46
#